data_AF-A0A950U188-F1
#
_entry.id   AF-A0A950U188-F1
#
_cell.length_a   1.000
_cell.length_b   1.000
_cell.length_c   1.000
_cell.angle_alpha   90.00
_cell.angle_beta   90.00
_cell.angle_gamma   90.00
#
_symmetry.space_group_name_H-M   'P 1'
#
loop_
_entity.id
_entity.type
_entity.pdbx_description
1 polymer ?
#
loop_
_entity_poly.entity_id
_entity_poly.type
_entity_poly.pdbx_seq_one_letter_code
_entity_poly.pdbx_strand_id
1 'polypeptide(L)'
;RKSRGQNELDPLEFADIMEEKLALVDMDPAMLGRSVHTGFSGGEKKRNEILQLAVLEPRLGILDETDSGLDIDALRTVADGVNKLRSKDRAFIVVTHYQRLLNYIVPDFVHVLAAGRIVKSGGKELALELEDKGYDWVSGGDRPPEVAA
;
A
#
# COMPACT_ATOMS: atom_id res chain seq x y z
N ARG A 1 8.63 13.52 -13.18
CA ARG A 1 8.08 14.50 -14.16
C ARG A 1 8.96 14.62 -15.40
N LYS A 2 10.25 15.00 -15.28
CA LYS A 2 11.20 15.01 -16.41
C LYS A 2 11.27 13.70 -17.20
N SER A 3 11.31 12.55 -16.52
CA SER A 3 11.25 11.22 -17.14
C SER A 3 9.95 10.91 -17.88
N ARG A 4 8.89 11.70 -17.64
CA ARG A 4 7.57 11.61 -18.29
C ARG A 4 7.35 12.71 -19.33
N GLY A 5 8.38 13.52 -19.66
CA GLY A 5 8.27 14.65 -20.59
C GLY A 5 7.41 15.81 -20.07
N GLN A 6 7.16 15.87 -18.76
CA GLN A 6 6.39 16.94 -18.13
C GLN A 6 7.32 18.07 -17.67
N ASN A 7 6.83 19.30 -17.72
CA ASN A 7 7.53 20.47 -17.18
C ASN A 7 7.81 20.32 -15.68
N GLU A 8 8.93 20.90 -15.26
CA GLU A 8 9.24 21.09 -13.84
C GLU A 8 8.21 22.06 -13.24
N LEU A 9 7.88 21.81 -11.98
CA LEU A 9 6.96 22.68 -11.24
C LEU A 9 7.78 23.81 -10.65
N ASP A 10 7.23 25.02 -10.66
CA ASP A 10 7.78 26.09 -9.84
C ASP A 10 7.46 25.84 -8.34
N PRO A 11 8.14 26.56 -7.42
CA PRO A 11 7.94 26.34 -5.99
C PRO A 11 6.50 26.58 -5.50
N LEU A 12 5.75 27.49 -6.14
CA LEU A 12 4.37 27.81 -5.75
C LEU A 12 3.43 26.71 -6.25
N GLU A 13 3.58 26.27 -7.49
CA GLU A 13 2.83 25.13 -8.04
C GLU A 13 3.07 23.85 -7.23
N PHE A 14 4.31 23.64 -6.77
CA PHE A 14 4.64 22.50 -5.92
C PHE A 14 3.99 22.61 -4.54
N ALA A 15 3.93 23.80 -3.96
CA ALA A 15 3.25 24.03 -2.67
C ALA A 15 1.75 23.73 -2.77
N ASP A 16 1.09 24.20 -3.82
CA ASP A 16 -0.35 23.94 -4.06
C ASP A 16 -0.63 22.44 -4.20
N ILE A 17 0.17 21.72 -4.99
CA ILE A 17 0.07 20.26 -5.11
C ILE A 17 0.31 19.59 -3.76
N MET A 18 1.26 20.09 -2.97
CA MET A 18 1.57 19.49 -1.69
C MET A 18 0.42 19.63 -0.69
N GLU A 19 -0.21 20.79 -0.60
CA GLU A 19 -1.38 21.00 0.27
C GLU A 19 -2.53 20.06 -0.13
N GLU A 20 -2.79 19.91 -1.43
CA GLU A 20 -3.80 18.98 -1.94
C GLU A 20 -3.49 17.53 -1.53
N LYS A 21 -2.23 17.09 -1.67
CA LYS A 21 -1.86 15.70 -1.36
C LYS A 21 -1.79 15.42 0.14
N LEU A 22 -1.44 16.42 0.97
CA LEU A 22 -1.50 16.30 2.43
C LEU A 22 -2.92 16.09 2.92
N ALA A 23 -3.87 16.86 2.40
CA ALA A 23 -5.29 16.69 2.72
C ALA A 23 -5.84 15.33 2.27
N LEU A 24 -5.33 14.78 1.16
CA LEU A 24 -5.73 13.46 0.66
C LEU A 24 -5.44 12.34 1.67
N VAL A 25 -4.33 12.43 2.39
CA VAL A 25 -3.82 11.41 3.31
C VAL A 25 -4.04 11.74 4.78
N ASP A 26 -4.73 12.84 5.11
CA ASP A 26 -4.97 13.31 6.48
C ASP A 26 -3.66 13.52 7.28
N MET A 27 -2.75 14.30 6.71
CA MET A 27 -1.46 14.64 7.33
C MET A 27 -1.35 16.16 7.58
N ASP A 28 -0.93 16.52 8.80
CA ASP A 28 -0.73 17.91 9.21
C ASP A 28 0.37 18.59 8.36
N PRO A 29 0.11 19.73 7.71
CA PRO A 29 1.12 20.50 6.98
C PRO A 29 2.36 20.88 7.79
N ALA A 30 2.25 21.00 9.13
CA ALA A 30 3.39 21.25 10.01
C ALA A 30 4.49 20.17 9.88
N MET A 31 4.14 18.98 9.37
CA MET A 31 5.09 17.90 9.11
C MET A 31 6.10 18.22 8.01
N LEU A 32 5.78 19.10 7.06
CA LEU A 32 6.70 19.49 5.97
C LEU A 32 7.94 20.23 6.48
N GLY A 33 7.84 20.90 7.62
CA GLY A 33 8.96 21.63 8.23
C GLY A 33 9.93 20.74 9.03
N ARG A 34 9.65 19.43 9.14
CA ARG A 34 10.42 18.49 9.97
C ARG A 34 11.36 17.64 9.12
N SER A 35 12.44 17.17 9.74
CA SER A 35 13.27 16.13 9.15
C SER A 35 12.48 14.85 8.90
N VAL A 36 12.76 14.18 7.78
CA VAL A 36 12.05 12.98 7.33
C VAL A 36 11.95 11.96 8.48
N HIS A 37 10.72 11.52 8.76
CA HIS A 37 10.34 10.53 9.79
C HIS A 37 10.66 10.89 11.25
N THR A 38 11.18 12.08 11.53
CA THR A 38 11.57 12.45 12.89
C THR A 38 10.32 12.74 13.73
N GLY A 39 10.11 11.91 14.76
CA GLY A 39 8.98 12.02 15.69
C GLY A 39 7.61 11.73 15.06
N PHE A 40 7.58 10.89 14.02
CA PHE A 40 6.36 10.31 13.46
C PHE A 40 6.01 9.02 14.20
N SER A 41 4.74 8.84 14.55
CA SER A 41 4.13 7.56 14.89
C SER A 41 4.17 6.58 13.72
N GLY A 42 3.85 5.30 13.98
CA GLY A 42 3.76 4.28 12.93
C GLY A 42 2.76 4.68 11.82
N GLY A 43 1.58 5.14 12.21
CA GLY A 43 0.55 5.62 11.28
C GLY A 43 1.01 6.83 10.45
N GLU A 44 1.72 7.79 11.05
CA GLU A 44 2.26 8.96 10.32
C GLU A 44 3.34 8.58 9.31
N LYS A 45 4.19 7.59 9.64
CA LYS A 45 5.16 7.06 8.67
C LYS A 45 4.45 6.44 7.47
N LYS A 46 3.38 5.67 7.70
CA LYS A 46 2.60 5.07 6.61
C LYS A 46 1.82 6.10 5.81
N ARG A 47 1.23 7.12 6.44
CA ARG A 47 0.65 8.27 5.72
C ARG A 47 1.68 8.97 4.84
N ASN A 48 2.93 9.13 5.32
CA ASN A 48 4.02 9.70 4.53
C ASN A 48 4.41 8.84 3.31
N GLU A 49 4.35 7.51 3.42
CA GLU A 49 4.57 6.61 2.28
C GLU A 49 3.46 6.79 1.22
N ILE A 50 2.19 6.91 1.65
CA ILE A 50 1.06 7.18 0.74
C ILE A 50 1.12 8.59 0.15
N LEU A 51 1.59 9.58 0.92
CA LEU A 51 1.83 10.93 0.43
C LEU A 51 2.83 10.92 -0.73
N GLN A 52 3.94 10.18 -0.59
CA GLN A 52 4.92 10.03 -1.66
C GLN A 52 4.31 9.36 -2.90
N LEU A 53 3.47 8.33 -2.73
CA LEU A 53 2.73 7.73 -3.84
C LEU A 53 1.82 8.75 -4.55
N ALA A 54 1.14 9.60 -3.79
CA ALA A 54 0.24 10.63 -4.30
C ALA A 54 0.96 11.75 -5.05
N VAL A 55 2.15 12.14 -4.60
CA VAL A 55 2.97 13.20 -5.21
C VAL A 55 3.73 12.69 -6.45
N LEU A 56 4.31 11.48 -6.36
CA LEU A 56 5.13 10.92 -7.44
C LEU A 56 4.28 10.40 -8.59
N GLU A 57 3.05 9.98 -8.32
CA GLU A 57 2.11 9.43 -9.29
C GLU A 57 2.75 8.32 -10.14
N PRO A 58 3.24 7.22 -9.53
CA PRO A 58 3.89 6.16 -10.28
C PRO A 58 2.90 5.44 -11.20
N ARG A 59 3.43 4.78 -12.24
CA ARG A 59 2.63 3.85 -13.08
C ARG A 59 2.39 2.51 -12.37
N LEU A 60 3.31 2.11 -11.52
CA LEU A 60 3.24 0.90 -10.69
C LEU A 60 3.66 1.25 -9.27
N GLY A 61 2.77 1.07 -8.30
CA GLY A 61 3.09 1.13 -6.87
C GLY A 61 3.22 -0.28 -6.29
N ILE A 62 4.22 -0.50 -5.44
CA ILE A 62 4.37 -1.75 -4.68
C ILE A 62 4.27 -1.37 -3.20
N LEU A 63 3.25 -1.89 -2.53
CA LEU A 63 2.99 -1.67 -1.11
C LEU A 63 3.30 -2.97 -0.38
N ASP A 64 4.43 -3.00 0.32
CA ASP A 64 4.93 -4.20 1.01
C ASP A 64 4.69 -4.08 2.52
N GLU A 65 3.86 -4.98 3.06
CA GLU A 65 3.49 -5.06 4.49
C GLU A 65 3.09 -3.71 5.10
N THR A 66 2.40 -2.87 4.32
CA THR A 66 2.02 -1.50 4.74
C THR A 66 0.98 -1.48 5.85
N ASP A 67 0.33 -2.63 6.10
CA ASP A 67 -0.63 -2.89 7.16
C ASP A 67 0.00 -3.35 8.48
N SER A 68 1.30 -3.68 8.51
CA SER A 68 1.97 -4.15 9.72
C SER A 68 2.03 -3.07 10.80
N GLY A 69 1.56 -3.42 12.00
CA GLY A 69 1.62 -2.53 13.18
C GLY A 69 0.68 -1.32 13.12
N LEU A 70 -0.27 -1.29 12.17
CA LEU A 70 -1.31 -0.26 12.11
C LEU A 70 -2.54 -0.64 12.91
N ASP A 71 -3.12 0.34 13.59
CA ASP A 71 -4.49 0.24 14.09
C ASP A 71 -5.50 0.30 12.92
N ILE A 72 -6.78 0.08 13.26
CA ILE A 72 -7.86 0.01 12.26
C ILE A 72 -8.01 1.36 11.53
N ASP A 73 -7.83 2.47 12.23
CA ASP A 73 -8.01 3.81 11.67
C ASP A 73 -6.89 4.14 10.68
N ALA A 74 -5.63 3.88 11.03
CA ALA A 74 -4.49 4.08 10.16
C ALA A 74 -4.54 3.18 8.92
N LEU A 75 -4.98 1.92 9.08
CA LEU A 75 -5.16 1.00 7.96
C LEU A 75 -6.23 1.51 6.97
N ARG A 76 -7.33 2.07 7.49
CA ARG A 76 -8.36 2.72 6.67
C ARG A 76 -7.81 3.92 5.91
N THR A 77 -7.04 4.80 6.55
CA THR A 77 -6.44 5.96 5.88
C THR A 77 -5.48 5.54 4.76
N VAL A 78 -4.65 4.52 4.99
CA VAL A 78 -3.75 3.95 3.97
C VAL A 78 -4.56 3.41 2.78
N ALA A 79 -5.59 2.62 3.05
CA ALA A 79 -6.45 2.06 2.03
C ALA A 79 -7.20 3.13 1.23
N ASP A 80 -7.77 4.13 1.90
CA ASP A 80 -8.46 5.25 1.26
C ASP A 80 -7.51 6.05 0.36
N GLY A 81 -6.27 6.27 0.79
CA GLY A 81 -5.24 6.91 -0.03
C GLY A 81 -4.90 6.10 -1.29
N VAL A 82 -4.70 4.77 -1.16
CA VAL A 82 -4.47 3.88 -2.32
C VAL A 82 -5.68 3.90 -3.27
N ASN A 83 -6.90 3.80 -2.73
CA ASN A 83 -8.13 3.79 -3.52
C ASN A 83 -8.32 5.08 -4.31
N LYS A 84 -8.07 6.26 -3.72
CA LYS A 84 -8.11 7.56 -4.41
C LYS A 84 -7.09 7.66 -5.54
N LEU A 85 -6.00 6.90 -5.44
CA LEU A 85 -4.94 6.87 -6.44
C LEU A 85 -5.17 5.83 -7.54
N ARG A 86 -6.19 4.97 -7.46
CA ARG A 86 -6.51 4.01 -8.53
C ARG A 86 -6.96 4.74 -9.80
N SER A 87 -6.41 4.34 -10.93
CA SER A 87 -6.80 4.84 -12.26
C SER A 87 -6.53 3.78 -13.31
N LYS A 88 -7.02 3.99 -14.55
CA LYS A 88 -6.76 3.07 -15.67
C LYS A 88 -5.28 3.02 -16.08
N ASP A 89 -4.50 4.03 -15.72
CA ASP A 89 -3.09 4.18 -16.09
C ASP A 89 -2.12 3.79 -14.96
N ARG A 90 -2.65 3.31 -13.82
CA ARG A 90 -1.88 2.96 -12.63
C ARG A 90 -2.23 1.58 -12.11
N ALA A 91 -1.19 0.78 -11.84
CA ALA A 91 -1.31 -0.52 -11.19
C ALA A 91 -0.72 -0.49 -9.78
N PHE A 92 -1.23 -1.38 -8.92
CA PHE A 92 -0.73 -1.58 -7.57
C PHE A 92 -0.49 -3.06 -7.31
N ILE A 93 0.64 -3.39 -6.68
CA ILE A 93 0.89 -4.69 -6.07
C ILE A 93 0.89 -4.46 -4.56
N VAL A 94 -0.04 -5.11 -3.88
CA VAL A 94 -0.14 -5.07 -2.42
C VAL A 94 0.31 -6.42 -1.88
N VAL A 95 1.41 -6.42 -1.15
CA VAL A 95 1.92 -7.60 -0.45
C VAL A 95 1.48 -7.48 1.01
N THR A 96 0.71 -8.46 1.45
CA THR A 96 0.14 -8.49 2.80
C THR A 96 -0.02 -9.94 3.26
N HIS A 97 0.17 -10.16 4.56
CA HIS A 97 -0.19 -11.39 5.26
C HIS A 97 -1.55 -11.30 5.98
N TYR A 98 -2.14 -10.10 6.07
CA TYR A 98 -3.44 -9.89 6.71
C TYR A 98 -4.55 -9.61 5.68
N GLN A 99 -5.58 -10.45 5.72
CA GLN A 99 -6.77 -10.29 4.87
C GLN A 99 -7.55 -8.99 5.17
N ARG A 100 -7.36 -8.39 6.35
CA ARG A 100 -8.06 -7.17 6.77
C ARG A 100 -7.86 -6.01 5.79
N LEU A 101 -6.67 -5.85 5.20
CA LEU A 101 -6.41 -4.80 4.22
C LEU A 101 -7.25 -4.98 2.95
N LEU A 102 -7.50 -6.23 2.55
CA LEU A 102 -8.26 -6.56 1.33
C LEU A 102 -9.76 -6.25 1.45
N ASN A 103 -10.26 -6.07 2.68
CA ASN A 103 -11.62 -5.55 2.91
C ASN A 103 -11.75 -4.07 2.53
N TYR A 104 -10.66 -3.30 2.57
CA TYR A 104 -10.64 -1.88 2.23
C TYR A 104 -10.08 -1.62 0.83
N ILE A 105 -9.09 -2.40 0.40
CA ILE A 105 -8.53 -2.36 -0.96
C ILE A 105 -9.00 -3.62 -1.69
N VAL A 106 -10.12 -3.52 -2.39
CA VAL A 106 -10.67 -4.66 -3.15
C VAL A 106 -9.75 -4.96 -4.35
N PRO A 107 -9.08 -6.12 -4.38
CA PRO A 107 -8.14 -6.45 -5.44
C PRO A 107 -8.86 -6.94 -6.69
N ASP A 108 -8.28 -6.65 -7.85
CA ASP A 108 -8.73 -7.23 -9.12
C ASP A 108 -8.25 -8.68 -9.28
N PHE A 109 -7.06 -8.98 -8.75
CA PHE A 109 -6.44 -10.30 -8.74
C PHE A 109 -5.79 -10.58 -7.39
N VAL A 110 -5.86 -11.82 -6.94
CA VAL A 110 -5.18 -12.34 -5.74
C VAL A 110 -4.22 -13.44 -6.17
N HIS A 111 -2.98 -13.37 -5.70
CA HIS A 111 -1.94 -14.37 -5.94
C HIS A 111 -1.40 -14.89 -4.61
N VAL A 112 -1.31 -16.21 -4.46
CA VAL A 112 -0.73 -16.86 -3.28
C VAL A 112 0.70 -17.26 -3.61
N LEU A 113 1.66 -16.72 -2.86
CA LEU A 113 3.07 -17.02 -2.97
C LEU A 113 3.48 -18.06 -1.91
N ALA A 114 4.06 -19.18 -2.34
CA ALA A 114 4.64 -20.19 -1.45
C ALA A 114 5.91 -20.76 -2.08
N ALA A 115 6.93 -21.03 -1.27
CA ALA A 115 8.25 -21.53 -1.73
C ALA A 115 8.84 -20.74 -2.92
N GLY A 116 8.66 -19.41 -2.92
CA GLY A 116 9.15 -18.52 -3.98
C GLY A 116 8.39 -18.60 -5.31
N ARG A 117 7.21 -19.24 -5.35
CA ARG A 117 6.39 -19.39 -6.56
C ARG A 117 4.93 -19.01 -6.30
N ILE A 118 4.26 -18.50 -7.33
CA ILE A 118 2.81 -18.32 -7.28
C ILE A 118 2.17 -19.69 -7.44
N VAL A 119 1.60 -20.21 -6.36
CA VAL A 119 0.99 -21.55 -6.31
C VAL A 119 -0.50 -21.52 -6.66
N LYS A 120 -1.15 -20.36 -6.49
CA LYS A 120 -2.56 -20.17 -6.82
C LYS A 120 -2.84 -18.72 -7.19
N SER A 121 -3.84 -18.51 -8.05
CA SER A 121 -4.33 -17.19 -8.42
C SER A 121 -5.85 -17.22 -8.58
N GLY A 122 -6.51 -16.10 -8.32
CA GLY A 122 -7.96 -15.98 -8.39
C GLY A 122 -8.43 -14.54 -8.25
N GLY A 123 -9.74 -14.35 -8.16
CA GLY A 123 -10.34 -13.07 -7.80
C GLY A 123 -10.32 -12.83 -6.30
N LYS A 124 -11.02 -11.78 -5.84
CA LYS A 124 -11.18 -11.43 -4.42
C LYS A 124 -11.76 -12.58 -3.58
N GLU A 125 -12.49 -13.52 -4.18
CA GLU A 125 -13.06 -14.68 -3.51
C GLU A 125 -11.96 -15.59 -2.94
N LEU A 126 -10.79 -15.63 -3.58
CA LEU A 126 -9.65 -16.40 -3.10
C LEU A 126 -9.13 -15.88 -1.76
N ALA A 127 -9.17 -14.57 -1.53
CA ALA A 127 -8.80 -13.97 -0.25
C ALA A 127 -9.74 -14.43 0.89
N LEU A 128 -11.04 -14.48 0.61
CA LEU A 128 -12.05 -14.95 1.56
C LEU A 128 -11.90 -16.45 1.87
N GLU A 129 -11.62 -17.26 0.86
CA GLU A 129 -11.38 -18.70 1.05
C GLU A 129 -10.13 -18.99 1.90
N LEU A 130 -9.07 -18.18 1.75
CA LEU A 130 -7.85 -18.28 2.55
C LEU A 130 -8.09 -17.91 4.01
N GLU A 131 -8.98 -16.95 4.27
CA GLU A 131 -9.37 -16.57 5.64
C GLU A 131 -10.13 -17.70 6.34
N ASP A 132 -11.09 -18.33 5.64
CA ASP A 132 -11.93 -19.40 6.18
C ASP A 132 -11.17 -20.71 6.40
N LYS A 133 -10.33 -21.11 5.43
CA LYS A 133 -9.67 -22.43 5.42
C LYS A 133 -8.20 -22.40 5.85
N GLY A 134 -7.63 -21.22 6.07
CA GLY A 134 -6.19 -21.03 6.24
C GLY A 134 -5.39 -21.30 4.95
N TYR A 135 -4.07 -21.38 5.06
CA TYR A 135 -3.16 -21.54 3.90
C TYR A 135 -2.83 -23.00 3.55
N ASP A 136 -3.10 -23.95 4.45
CA ASP A 136 -2.66 -25.35 4.34
C ASP A 136 -3.16 -26.07 3.08
N TRP A 137 -4.35 -25.74 2.59
CA TRP A 137 -4.93 -26.36 1.39
C TRP A 137 -4.33 -25.83 0.08
N VAL A 138 -3.64 -24.69 0.12
CA VAL A 138 -3.01 -24.05 -1.05
C VAL A 138 -1.51 -24.35 -1.12
N SER A 139 -0.86 -24.54 0.02
CA SER A 139 0.57 -24.85 0.11
C SER A 139 0.92 -26.28 -0.29
N GLY A 140 -0.06 -27.15 -0.57
CA GLY A 140 0.16 -28.45 -1.21
C GLY A 140 1.21 -29.30 -0.49
N GLY A 141 1.15 -29.42 0.84
CA GLY A 141 2.05 -30.26 1.62
C GLY A 141 3.50 -29.77 1.76
N ASP A 142 3.95 -28.78 0.96
CA ASP A 142 5.23 -28.12 1.12
C ASP A 142 5.09 -26.95 2.12
N ARG A 143 4.93 -27.29 3.40
CA ARG A 143 5.25 -26.30 4.44
C ARG A 143 6.76 -26.07 4.38
N PRO A 144 7.24 -24.81 4.32
CA PRO A 144 8.65 -24.56 4.61
C PRO A 144 8.96 -25.16 5.99
N PRO A 145 10.11 -25.83 6.19
CA PRO A 145 10.48 -26.30 7.51
C PRO A 145 10.40 -25.11 8.48
N GLU A 146 9.77 -25.35 9.64
CA GLU A 146 9.66 -24.34 10.71
C GLU A 146 11.00 -23.64 10.86
N VAL A 147 10.99 -22.31 10.72
CA VAL A 147 12.18 -21.52 11.01
C VAL A 147 12.41 -21.68 12.51
N ALA A 148 13.37 -22.53 12.86
CA ALA A 148 13.80 -22.71 14.23
C ALA A 148 14.23 -21.34 14.77
N ALA A 149 13.54 -20.89 15.81
CA ALA A 149 13.87 -19.69 16.57
C ALA A 149 15.23 -19.81 17.27
#